data_AF-A0A5B0R9J8-F1
#
_entry.id   AF-A0A5B0R9J8-F1
#
_cell.length_a   1.000
_cell.length_b   1.000
_cell.length_c   1.000
_cell.angle_alpha   90.00
_cell.angle_beta   90.00
_cell.angle_gamma   90.00
#
_symmetry.space_group_name_H-M   'P 1'
#
loop_
_entity.id
_entity.type
_entity.pdbx_description
1 polymer ?
#
loop_
_entity_poly.entity_id
_entity_poly.type
_entity_poly.pdbx_seq_one_letter_code
_entity_poly.pdbx_strand_id
1 'polypeptide(L)'
;MIPGVERAAAHAANRRLRSRIAHLRIQTISHYARRGGGESNQQWSIIDEQLVDLRARPALYQRAFYKLIVQLDAAMFGEKLYADMDVEKIKTPTEEEVLAQMDLMAQERLNATEANNESGEE
;
A
#
# COMPACT_ATOMS: atom_id res chain seq x y z
N MET A 1 12.95 -8.98 28.95
CA MET A 1 12.36 -8.51 27.67
C MET A 1 13.39 -7.67 26.94
N ILE A 2 13.58 -7.86 25.63
CA ILE A 2 14.67 -7.23 24.85
C ILE A 2 14.15 -5.92 24.22
N PRO A 3 14.69 -4.73 24.57
CA PRO A 3 14.20 -3.43 24.08
C PRO A 3 14.16 -3.27 22.55
N GLY A 4 14.97 -4.03 21.80
CA GLY A 4 14.99 -3.99 20.33
C GLY A 4 13.73 -4.58 19.69
N VAL A 5 13.11 -5.59 20.31
CA VAL A 5 11.91 -6.26 19.78
C VAL A 5 10.70 -5.33 19.84
N GLU A 6 10.58 -4.57 20.92
CA GLU A 6 9.48 -3.62 21.14
C GLU A 6 9.54 -2.45 20.13
N ARG A 7 10.74 -1.91 19.88
CA ARG A 7 10.94 -0.86 18.86
C ARG A 7 10.59 -1.35 17.46
N ALA A 8 11.03 -2.56 17.09
CA ALA A 8 10.71 -3.16 15.79
C ALA A 8 9.20 -3.36 15.60
N ALA A 9 8.50 -3.84 16.64
CA ALA A 9 7.06 -4.00 16.63
C ALA A 9 6.32 -2.65 16.50
N ALA A 10 6.76 -1.61 17.22
CA ALA A 10 6.19 -0.27 17.13
C ALA A 10 6.37 0.33 15.71
N HIS A 11 7.55 0.17 15.10
CA HIS A 11 7.78 0.61 13.73
C HIS A 11 6.91 -0.15 12.72
N ALA A 12 6.74 -1.47 12.89
CA ALA A 12 5.86 -2.26 12.04
C ALA A 12 4.38 -1.82 12.17
N ALA A 13 3.92 -1.55 13.40
CA ALA A 13 2.58 -1.03 13.66
C ALA A 13 2.37 0.35 13.02
N ASN A 14 3.35 1.25 13.14
CA ASN A 14 3.30 2.58 12.50
C ASN A 14 3.21 2.47 10.97
N ARG A 15 4.03 1.62 10.35
CA ARG A 15 3.97 1.38 8.89
C ARG A 15 2.60 0.86 8.47
N ARG A 16 2.04 -0.11 9.19
CA ARG A 16 0.70 -0.65 8.91
C ARG A 16 -0.39 0.43 9.02
N LEU A 17 -0.30 1.28 10.04
CA LEU A 17 -1.23 2.40 10.21
C LEU A 17 -1.14 3.38 9.04
N ARG A 18 0.07 3.78 8.64
CA ARG A 18 0.29 4.68 7.49
C ARG A 18 -0.27 4.09 6.20
N SER A 19 -0.03 2.81 5.92
CA SER A 19 -0.58 2.14 4.73
C SER A 19 -2.11 2.11 4.74
N ARG A 20 -2.75 1.92 5.91
CA ARG A 20 -4.21 1.98 6.02
C ARG A 20 -4.76 3.39 5.81
N ILE A 21 -4.12 4.41 6.38
CA ILE A 21 -4.51 5.81 6.17
C ILE A 21 -4.41 6.17 4.68
N ALA A 22 -3.28 5.84 4.04
CA ALA A 22 -3.09 6.04 2.60
C ALA A 22 -4.19 5.37 1.77
N HIS A 23 -4.49 4.10 2.07
CA HIS A 23 -5.55 3.35 1.39
C HIS A 23 -6.92 4.03 1.53
N LEU A 24 -7.29 4.46 2.74
CA LEU A 24 -8.56 5.16 3.00
C LEU A 24 -8.64 6.52 2.28
N ARG A 25 -7.54 7.27 2.20
CA ARG A 25 -7.50 8.55 1.47
C ARG A 25 -7.73 8.36 -0.02
N ILE A 26 -7.03 7.39 -0.62
CA ILE A 26 -7.19 7.03 -2.04
C ILE A 26 -8.63 6.63 -2.31
N GLN A 27 -9.21 5.75 -1.49
CA GLN A 27 -10.59 5.31 -1.65
C GLN A 27 -11.61 6.45 -1.50
N THR A 28 -11.44 7.31 -0.50
CA THR A 28 -12.34 8.45 -0.28
C THR A 28 -12.36 9.39 -1.46
N ILE A 29 -11.20 9.75 -2.00
CA ILE A 29 -11.13 10.67 -3.12
C ILE A 29 -11.62 10.03 -4.42
N SER A 30 -11.28 8.75 -4.65
CA SER A 30 -11.77 8.00 -5.80
C SER A 30 -13.30 7.92 -5.81
N HIS A 31 -13.89 7.67 -4.64
CA HIS A 31 -15.33 7.57 -4.47
C HIS A 31 -16.02 8.94 -4.60
N TYR A 32 -15.48 9.96 -3.91
CA TYR A 32 -16.03 11.32 -3.94
C TYR A 32 -16.04 11.92 -5.35
N ALA A 33 -14.99 11.68 -6.15
CA ALA A 33 -14.92 12.22 -7.51
C ALA A 33 -15.82 11.49 -8.52
N ARG A 34 -16.13 10.21 -8.27
CA ARG A 34 -16.88 9.36 -9.23
C ARG A 34 -18.36 9.21 -8.92
N ARG A 35 -18.79 9.48 -7.68
CA ARG A 35 -20.20 9.37 -7.27
C ARG A 35 -20.71 10.68 -6.73
N GLY A 36 -21.89 11.10 -7.20
CA GLY A 36 -22.65 12.20 -6.59
C GLY A 36 -22.86 11.92 -5.10
N GLY A 37 -22.85 12.96 -4.26
CA GLY A 37 -22.68 12.90 -2.79
C GLY A 37 -23.73 12.13 -1.96
N GLY A 38 -24.54 11.24 -2.54
CA GLY A 38 -25.57 10.45 -1.87
C GLY A 38 -25.21 9.00 -1.51
N GLU A 39 -24.10 8.44 -2.00
CA GLU A 39 -23.76 7.00 -1.84
C GLU A 39 -22.66 6.72 -0.79
N SER A 40 -22.49 7.57 0.23
CA SER A 40 -21.40 7.46 1.22
C SER A 40 -21.33 6.12 1.97
N ASN A 41 -22.48 5.48 2.22
CA ASN A 41 -22.52 4.15 2.86
C ASN A 41 -21.95 3.03 1.97
N GLN A 42 -22.00 3.18 0.65
CA GLN A 42 -21.44 2.20 -0.29
C GLN A 42 -19.91 2.24 -0.30
N GLN A 43 -19.30 3.37 0.07
CA GLN A 43 -17.86 3.48 0.16
C GLN A 43 -17.29 2.53 1.23
N TRP A 44 -17.93 2.46 2.40
CA TRP A 44 -17.48 1.60 3.49
C TRP A 44 -17.62 0.12 3.15
N SER A 45 -18.72 -0.29 2.50
CA SER A 45 -18.87 -1.68 2.06
C SER A 45 -17.79 -2.10 1.06
N ILE A 46 -17.45 -1.22 0.11
CA ILE A 46 -16.37 -1.47 -0.86
C ILE A 46 -15.01 -1.62 -0.15
N ILE A 47 -14.71 -0.74 0.81
CA ILE A 47 -13.46 -0.81 1.58
C ILE A 47 -13.41 -2.12 2.38
N ASP A 48 -14.49 -2.49 3.05
CA ASP A 48 -14.54 -3.70 3.86
C ASP A 48 -14.39 -4.97 3.02
N GLU A 49 -15.06 -5.06 1.87
CA GLU A 49 -14.89 -6.15 0.90
C GLU A 49 -13.43 -6.27 0.45
N GLN A 50 -12.81 -5.16 0.05
CA GLN A 50 -11.39 -5.16 -0.35
C GLN A 50 -10.45 -5.59 0.78
N LEU A 51 -10.73 -5.18 2.03
CA LEU A 51 -9.92 -5.59 3.18
C LEU A 51 -10.06 -7.08 3.50
N VAL A 52 -11.24 -7.65 3.28
CA VAL A 52 -11.48 -9.10 3.40
C VAL A 52 -10.69 -9.84 2.32
N ASP A 53 -10.80 -9.40 1.07
CA ASP A 53 -10.09 -10.00 -0.07
C ASP A 53 -8.58 -9.95 0.12
N LEU A 54 -8.03 -8.78 0.49
CA LEU A 54 -6.61 -8.61 0.76
C LEU A 54 -6.11 -9.54 1.88
N ARG A 55 -6.93 -9.80 2.89
CA ARG A 55 -6.57 -10.71 4.00
C ARG A 55 -6.46 -12.16 3.53
N ALA A 56 -7.23 -12.55 2.52
CA ALA A 56 -7.18 -13.89 1.93
C ALA A 56 -5.97 -14.09 0.98
N ARG A 57 -5.33 -13.00 0.52
CA ARG A 57 -4.19 -13.07 -0.40
C ARG A 57 -2.87 -13.41 0.30
N PRO A 58 -1.87 -13.98 -0.41
CA PRO A 58 -0.55 -14.28 0.13
C PRO A 58 0.16 -13.04 0.71
N ALA A 59 1.04 -13.25 1.69
CA ALA A 59 1.76 -12.16 2.36
C ALA A 59 2.59 -11.29 1.40
N LEU A 60 3.17 -11.87 0.34
CA LEU A 60 3.91 -11.12 -0.67
C LEU A 60 2.99 -10.18 -1.46
N TYR A 61 1.80 -10.66 -1.84
CA TYR A 61 0.77 -9.86 -2.50
C TYR A 61 0.34 -8.68 -1.61
N GLN A 62 0.02 -8.95 -0.34
CA GLN A 62 -0.37 -7.89 0.60
C GLN A 62 0.72 -6.80 0.70
N ARG A 63 1.99 -7.20 0.77
CA ARG A 63 3.10 -6.25 0.84
C ARG A 63 3.27 -5.46 -0.46
N ALA A 64 3.13 -6.10 -1.61
CA ALA A 64 3.19 -5.42 -2.92
C ALA A 64 2.06 -4.40 -3.05
N PHE A 65 0.83 -4.79 -2.73
CA PHE A 65 -0.33 -3.91 -2.72
C PHE A 65 -0.11 -2.68 -1.82
N TYR A 66 0.27 -2.88 -0.55
CA TYR A 66 0.49 -1.76 0.36
C TYR A 66 1.71 -0.90 0.00
N LYS A 67 2.72 -1.44 -0.69
CA LYS A 67 3.84 -0.67 -1.26
C LYS A 67 3.33 0.31 -2.31
N LEU A 68 2.52 -0.16 -3.26
CA LEU A 68 1.91 0.68 -4.30
C LEU A 68 0.98 1.75 -3.71
N ILE A 69 0.16 1.39 -2.72
CA ILE A 69 -0.71 2.35 -2.01
C ILE A 69 0.08 3.48 -1.37
N VAL A 70 1.18 3.17 -0.67
CA VAL A 70 2.01 4.19 -0.02
C VAL A 70 2.74 5.06 -1.04
N GLN A 71 3.20 4.47 -2.15
CA GLN A 71 3.83 5.22 -3.25
C GLN A 71 2.83 6.17 -3.91
N LEU A 72 1.61 5.71 -4.19
CA LEU A 72 0.55 6.53 -4.75
C LEU A 72 0.15 7.66 -3.80
N ASP A 73 0.02 7.38 -2.50
CA ASP A 73 -0.30 8.41 -1.51
C ASP A 73 0.79 9.49 -1.45
N ALA A 74 2.06 9.10 -1.46
CA ALA A 74 3.19 10.03 -1.48
C ALA A 74 3.28 10.85 -2.77
N ALA A 75 2.91 10.28 -3.92
CA ALA A 75 2.93 10.98 -5.21
C ALA A 75 1.78 11.98 -5.38
N MET A 76 0.62 11.71 -4.76
CA MET A 76 -0.60 12.48 -4.98
C MET A 76 -0.93 13.47 -3.85
N PHE A 77 -0.47 13.22 -2.62
CA PHE A 77 -0.83 14.02 -1.46
C PHE A 77 0.37 14.72 -0.80
N GLY A 78 0.11 15.86 -0.18
CA GLY A 78 1.08 16.61 0.62
C GLY A 78 1.18 18.07 0.17
N GLU A 79 1.34 18.29 -1.13
CA GLU A 79 1.63 19.61 -1.69
C GLU A 79 0.46 20.20 -2.49
N LYS A 80 -0.40 19.36 -3.08
CA LYS A 80 -1.50 19.77 -3.96
C LYS A 80 -2.83 19.90 -3.21
N LEU A 81 -3.62 20.91 -3.56
CA LEU A 81 -5.02 21.00 -3.16
C LEU A 81 -5.85 20.03 -4.02
N TYR A 82 -7.00 19.61 -3.51
CA TYR A 82 -7.91 18.71 -4.22
C TYR A 82 -8.31 19.24 -5.62
N ALA A 83 -8.54 20.55 -5.75
CA ALA A 83 -8.91 21.18 -7.02
C ALA A 83 -7.83 21.04 -8.11
N ASP A 84 -6.57 20.85 -7.72
CA ASP A 84 -5.42 20.72 -8.62
C ASP A 84 -5.03 19.25 -8.85
N MET A 85 -5.77 18.30 -8.27
CA MET A 85 -5.49 16.87 -8.41
C MET A 85 -6.10 16.31 -9.69
N ASP A 86 -5.30 15.52 -10.40
CA ASP A 86 -5.80 14.65 -11.45
C ASP A 86 -6.43 13.41 -10.81
N VAL A 87 -7.72 13.49 -10.48
CA VAL A 87 -8.42 12.44 -9.72
C VAL A 87 -8.58 11.15 -10.53
N GLU A 88 -8.48 11.22 -11.86
CA GLU A 88 -8.46 10.03 -12.70
C GLU A 88 -7.21 9.17 -12.46
N LYS A 89 -6.11 9.74 -11.94
CA LYS A 89 -4.93 8.98 -11.56
C LYS A 89 -5.02 8.37 -10.15
N ILE A 90 -5.99 8.78 -9.36
CA ILE A 90 -6.20 8.26 -8.00
C ILE A 90 -7.10 7.03 -8.12
N LYS A 91 -6.49 5.87 -8.27
CA LYS A 91 -7.17 4.56 -8.29
C LYS A 91 -6.44 3.58 -7.39
N THR A 92 -7.15 2.59 -6.87
CA THR A 92 -6.48 1.43 -6.27
C THR A 92 -5.65 0.69 -7.32
N PRO A 93 -4.50 0.11 -6.91
CA PRO A 93 -3.70 -0.74 -7.80
C PRO A 93 -4.54 -1.85 -8.44
N THR A 94 -4.30 -2.07 -9.73
CA THR A 94 -4.84 -3.19 -10.50
C THR A 94 -4.13 -4.50 -10.14
N GLU A 95 -4.72 -5.64 -10.51
CA GLU A 95 -4.11 -6.96 -10.25
C GLU A 95 -2.75 -7.05 -10.97
N GLU A 96 -2.67 -6.57 -12.21
CA GLU A 96 -1.46 -6.57 -13.02
C GLU A 96 -0.32 -5.76 -12.37
N GLU A 97 -0.64 -4.57 -11.83
CA GLU A 97 0.34 -3.74 -11.12
C GLU A 97 0.84 -4.43 -9.84
N VAL A 98 -0.05 -5.09 -9.10
CA VAL A 98 0.32 -5.82 -7.88
C VAL A 98 1.23 -7.00 -8.22
N LEU A 99 0.90 -7.78 -9.26
CA LEU A 99 1.72 -8.91 -9.72
C LEU A 99 3.11 -8.44 -10.19
N ALA A 100 3.18 -7.40 -11.00
CA ALA A 100 4.45 -6.82 -11.42
C ALA A 100 5.28 -6.34 -10.21
N GLN A 101 4.64 -5.72 -9.21
CA GLN A 101 5.33 -5.30 -8.00
C GLN A 101 5.79 -6.49 -7.13
N MET A 102 5.08 -7.62 -7.15
CA MET A 102 5.52 -8.86 -6.50
C MET A 102 6.78 -9.41 -7.15
N ASP A 103 6.84 -9.42 -8.48
CA ASP A 103 8.01 -9.91 -9.23
C ASP A 103 9.25 -9.05 -8.94
N LEU A 104 9.11 -7.72 -8.96
CA LEU A 104 10.17 -6.80 -8.57
C LEU A 104 10.66 -7.06 -7.14
N MET A 105 9.74 -7.26 -6.20
CA MET A 105 10.11 -7.55 -4.80
C MET A 105 10.75 -8.93 -4.60
N ALA A 106 10.40 -9.91 -5.44
CA ALA A 106 11.04 -11.22 -5.44
C ALA A 106 12.47 -11.13 -5.96
N GLN A 107 12.68 -10.40 -7.07
CA GLN A 107 14.01 -10.13 -7.63
C GLN A 107 14.90 -9.35 -6.65
N GLU A 108 14.38 -8.28 -6.03
CA GLU A 108 15.10 -7.50 -5.00
C GLU A 108 15.62 -8.40 -3.87
N ARG A 109 14.86 -9.43 -3.47
CA ARG A 109 15.26 -10.37 -2.42
C ARG A 109 16.32 -11.36 -2.87
N LEU A 110 16.22 -11.86 -4.10
CA LEU A 110 17.23 -12.77 -4.66
C LEU A 110 18.58 -12.07 -4.75
N ASN A 111 18.60 -10.88 -5.34
CA ASN A 111 19.81 -10.06 -5.48
C ASN A 111 20.43 -9.71 -4.10
N ALA A 112 19.60 -9.38 -3.10
CA ALA A 112 20.08 -9.10 -1.75
C ALA A 112 20.65 -10.34 -1.03
N THR A 113 20.19 -11.54 -1.40
CA THR A 113 20.71 -12.80 -0.85
C THR A 113 22.06 -13.13 -1.47
N GLU A 114 22.21 -12.91 -2.78
CA GLU A 114 23.48 -13.09 -3.51
C GLU A 114 24.56 -12.14 -2.99
N ALA A 115 24.25 -10.85 -2.85
CA ALA A 115 25.20 -9.85 -2.33
C ALA A 115 25.69 -10.15 -0.90
N ASN A 116 24.83 -10.70 -0.04
CA ASN A 116 25.21 -11.07 1.32
C ASN A 116 26.13 -12.30 1.34
N ASN A 117 25.94 -13.25 0.41
CA ASN A 117 26.82 -14.41 0.30
C ASN A 117 28.22 -14.02 -0.20
N GLU A 118 28.31 -13.10 -1.16
CA GLU A 118 29.60 -12.61 -1.68
C GLU A 118 30.39 -11.79 -0.63
N SER A 119 29.70 -11.06 0.25
CA SER A 119 30.35 -10.27 1.33
C SER A 119 30.82 -11.09 2.54
N GLY A 120 30.47 -12.37 2.61
CA GLY A 120 30.85 -13.27 3.70
C GLY A 120 32.06 -14.16 3.41
N GLU A 121 32.61 -14.09 2.20
CA GLU A 121 33.76 -14.91 1.74
C GLU A 121 35.10 -14.13 1.67
N GLU A 122 35.11 -12.84 2.03
CA GLU A 122 36.34 -12.01 2.22
C GLU A 122 36.74 -11.88 3.70
#